data_AF-A0A968VNQ2-F1
#
_entry.id   AF-A0A968VNQ2-F1
#
_cell.length_a   1.000
_cell.length_b   1.000
_cell.length_c   1.000
_cell.angle_alpha   90.00
_cell.angle_beta   90.00
_cell.angle_gamma   90.00
#
_symmetry.space_group_name_H-M   'P 1'
#
loop_
_entity.id
_entity.type
_entity.pdbx_description
1 polymer ?
#
loop_
_entity_poly.entity_id
_entity_poly.type
_entity_poly.pdbx_seq_one_letter_code
_entity_poly.pdbx_strand_id
1 'polypeptide(L)'
;MSKPQVLPKAELNKTVDFGALDQFGAHVFRVEIPTARVGLVRIVEDYGYQGEERGIPRGEERVALKRVIWSGIADCARLEFNDRLKAAKAHTGRWHTGTTLVDRLLGKELCVLAWA
;
A
#
# COMPACT_ATOMS: atom_id res chain seq x y z
N MET A 1 27.17 33.62 14.96
CA MET A 1 27.39 32.17 15.05
C MET A 1 26.04 31.50 15.30
N SER A 2 25.37 31.05 14.24
CA SER A 2 24.07 30.36 14.37
C SER A 2 24.30 28.92 14.81
N LYS A 3 23.59 28.49 15.85
CA LYS A 3 23.62 27.11 16.33
C LYS A 3 23.19 26.15 15.22
N PRO A 4 23.82 24.97 15.09
CA PRO A 4 23.34 23.94 14.16
C PRO A 4 21.94 23.52 14.60
N GLN A 5 20.97 23.68 13.70
CA GLN A 5 19.63 23.17 13.90
C GLN A 5 19.68 21.65 13.83
N VAL A 6 19.74 21.00 15.00
CA VAL A 6 19.54 19.57 15.10
C VAL A 6 18.09 19.30 14.73
N LEU A 7 17.87 18.74 13.53
CA LEU A 7 16.56 18.24 13.11
C LEU A 7 16.09 17.22 14.15
N PRO A 8 14.85 17.32 14.67
CA PRO A 8 14.36 16.41 15.68
C PRO A 8 14.39 14.97 15.17
N LYS A 9 14.93 14.09 16.02
CA LYS A 9 15.10 12.66 15.80
C LYS A 9 13.69 12.02 15.73
N ALA A 10 13.27 11.68 14.51
CA ALA A 10 12.00 11.06 14.13
C ALA A 10 10.74 11.95 14.25
N GLU A 11 10.37 12.62 13.15
CA GLU A 11 8.98 12.43 12.72
C GLU A 11 8.84 10.93 12.46
N LEU A 12 8.34 10.16 13.43
CA LEU A 12 7.98 8.77 13.18
C LEU A 12 6.92 8.82 12.09
N ASN A 13 7.33 8.48 10.86
CA ASN A 13 6.44 8.48 9.71
C ASN A 13 5.15 7.75 10.06
N LYS A 14 4.06 8.50 10.20
CA LYS A 14 2.76 7.91 10.49
C LYS A 14 2.41 6.97 9.36
N THR A 15 2.04 5.75 9.71
CA THR A 15 1.59 4.76 8.76
C THR A 15 0.09 4.56 8.86
N VAL A 16 -0.57 4.31 7.74
CA VAL A 16 -1.98 3.99 7.62
C VAL A 16 -2.17 2.62 6.98
N ASP A 17 -3.34 2.01 7.23
CA ASP A 17 -3.74 0.72 6.70
C ASP A 17 -2.65 -0.36 6.87
N PHE A 18 -2.11 -0.91 5.78
CA PHE A 18 -1.05 -1.92 5.80
C PHE A 18 0.33 -1.28 5.74
N GLY A 19 0.65 -0.41 6.71
CA GLY A 19 1.99 0.17 6.86
C GLY A 19 2.35 1.24 5.83
N ALA A 20 1.40 1.72 5.04
CA ALA A 20 1.65 2.76 4.03
C ALA A 20 1.96 4.10 4.69
N LEU A 21 2.93 4.85 4.17
CA LEU A 21 3.27 6.17 4.70
C LEU A 21 2.15 7.17 4.41
N ASP A 22 1.67 7.88 5.44
CA ASP A 22 0.61 8.91 5.35
C ASP A 22 1.12 10.27 4.83
N GLN A 23 2.34 10.30 4.29
CA GLN A 23 2.91 11.50 3.70
C GLN A 23 2.39 11.68 2.27
N PHE A 24 2.08 12.92 1.90
CA PHE A 24 1.72 13.23 0.52
C PHE A 24 2.89 12.88 -0.43
N GLY A 25 2.57 12.28 -1.57
CA GLY A 25 3.58 11.85 -2.54
C GLY A 25 4.42 10.64 -2.10
N ALA A 26 3.98 9.90 -1.08
CA ALA A 26 4.56 8.60 -0.76
C ALA A 26 4.40 7.61 -1.91
N HIS A 27 5.43 6.79 -2.14
CA HIS A 27 5.32 5.62 -2.98
C HIS A 27 4.60 4.50 -2.20
N VAL A 28 3.39 4.16 -2.64
CA VAL A 28 2.51 3.18 -1.98
C VAL A 28 1.82 2.29 -3.00
N PHE A 29 1.19 1.23 -2.54
CA PHE A 29 0.21 0.50 -3.34
C PHE A 29 -1.20 0.86 -2.90
N ARG A 30 -2.12 0.90 -3.87
CA ARG A 30 -3.55 1.14 -3.67
C ARG A 30 -4.29 -0.12 -4.06
N VAL A 31 -4.99 -0.73 -3.10
CA VAL A 31 -5.93 -1.83 -3.34
C VAL A 31 -7.32 -1.23 -3.44
N GLU A 32 -7.87 -1.21 -4.64
CA GLU A 32 -9.17 -0.61 -4.94
C GLU A 32 -10.24 -1.70 -5.04
N ILE A 33 -11.07 -1.79 -4.00
CA ILE A 33 -12.17 -2.77 -3.92
C ILE A 33 -13.48 -2.04 -4.27
N PRO A 34 -14.11 -2.33 -5.41
CA PRO A 34 -15.29 -1.61 -5.86
C PRO A 34 -16.49 -1.93 -4.95
N THR A 35 -17.31 -0.93 -4.68
CA THR A 35 -18.60 -1.11 -3.97
C THR A 35 -19.57 -1.97 -4.78
N ALA A 36 -19.52 -1.88 -6.11
CA ALA A 36 -20.34 -2.68 -7.01
C ALA A 36 -19.96 -4.17 -6.96
N ARG A 37 -20.97 -5.05 -7.02
CA ARG A 37 -20.78 -6.51 -6.94
C ARG A 37 -20.01 -7.11 -8.12
N VAL A 38 -20.04 -6.45 -9.29
CA VAL A 38 -19.48 -6.96 -10.56
C VAL A 38 -18.13 -6.29 -10.91
N GLY A 39 -17.62 -5.38 -10.09
CA GLY A 39 -16.36 -4.68 -10.36
C GLY A 39 -15.12 -5.54 -10.11
N LEU A 40 -14.04 -5.25 -10.85
CA LEU A 40 -12.71 -5.80 -10.62
C LEU A 40 -12.06 -5.13 -9.40
N VAL A 41 -11.34 -5.93 -8.61
CA VAL A 41 -10.42 -5.42 -7.59
C VAL A 41 -9.12 -5.08 -8.29
N ARG A 42 -8.64 -3.83 -8.12
CA ARG A 42 -7.39 -3.37 -8.73
C ARG A 42 -6.30 -3.24 -7.70
N ILE A 43 -5.08 -3.60 -8.08
CA ILE A 43 -3.87 -3.33 -7.32
C ILE A 43 -3.03 -2.38 -8.18
N VAL A 44 -2.89 -1.13 -7.69
CA VAL A 44 -2.21 -0.06 -8.41
C VAL A 44 -0.94 0.31 -7.64
N GLU A 45 0.21 0.31 -8.31
CA GLU A 45 1.44 0.90 -7.78
C GLU A 45 1.37 2.41 -8.01
N ASP A 46 1.34 3.19 -6.93
CA ASP A 46 1.39 4.66 -6.96
C ASP A 46 2.82 5.08 -6.63
N TYR A 47 3.50 5.66 -7.62
CA TYR A 47 4.91 6.00 -7.51
C TYR A 47 5.15 7.29 -6.70
N GLY A 48 4.08 7.97 -6.28
CA GLY A 48 4.18 9.19 -5.47
C GLY A 48 4.90 10.31 -6.23
N TYR A 49 5.78 11.06 -5.55
CA TYR A 49 6.59 12.10 -6.18
C TYR A 49 7.60 11.58 -7.21
N GLN A 50 7.93 10.28 -7.19
CA GLN A 50 8.74 9.68 -8.24
C GLN A 50 7.93 9.48 -9.52
N GLY A 51 6.60 9.50 -9.41
CA GLY A 51 5.70 9.52 -10.55
C GLY A 51 5.88 10.81 -11.32
N GLU A 52 5.91 10.69 -12.64
CA GLU A 52 6.12 11.76 -13.64
C GLU A 52 7.56 12.27 -13.75
N GLU A 53 8.47 11.84 -12.88
CA GLU A 53 9.90 12.03 -13.07
C GLU A 53 10.48 11.01 -14.05
N ARG A 54 11.30 11.47 -15.00
CA ARG A 54 12.07 10.61 -15.93
C ARG A 54 11.21 9.61 -16.73
N GLY A 55 9.94 9.93 -16.98
CA GLY A 55 9.01 9.07 -17.73
C GLY A 55 8.35 7.95 -16.91
N ILE A 56 8.51 7.94 -15.59
CA ILE A 56 7.75 7.04 -14.71
C ILE A 56 6.29 7.52 -14.68
N PRO A 57 5.29 6.67 -14.89
CA PRO A 57 3.89 7.09 -14.77
C PRO A 57 3.57 7.44 -13.32
N ARG A 58 2.56 8.27 -13.08
CA ARG A 58 2.10 8.56 -11.71
C ARG A 58 1.67 7.29 -10.97
N GLY A 59 1.00 6.39 -11.66
CA GLY A 59 0.66 5.07 -11.16
C GLY A 59 0.44 4.07 -12.27
N GLU A 60 0.46 2.79 -11.92
CA GLU A 60 0.36 1.68 -12.86
C GLU A 60 -0.56 0.60 -12.29
N GLU A 61 -1.57 0.20 -13.06
CA GLU A 61 -2.40 -0.97 -12.70
C GLU A 61 -1.56 -2.22 -12.88
N ARG A 62 -1.13 -2.83 -11.77
CA ARG A 62 -0.30 -4.04 -11.79
C ARG A 62 -1.15 -5.30 -11.88
N VAL A 63 -2.36 -5.25 -11.30
CA VAL A 63 -3.27 -6.39 -11.24
C VAL A 63 -4.71 -5.90 -11.34
N ALA A 64 -5.53 -6.62 -12.11
CA ALA A 64 -6.99 -6.54 -12.06
C ALA A 64 -7.60 -7.93 -11.84
N LEU A 65 -8.24 -8.14 -10.69
CA LEU A 65 -8.81 -9.44 -10.30
C LEU A 65 -10.33 -9.41 -10.30
N LYS A 66 -10.94 -10.52 -10.72
CA LYS A 66 -12.35 -10.78 -10.38
C LYS A 66 -12.47 -10.94 -8.86
N ARG A 67 -13.59 -10.50 -8.30
CA ARG A 67 -13.87 -10.55 -6.86
C ARG A 67 -13.68 -11.95 -6.24
N VAL A 68 -14.03 -13.02 -6.96
CA VAL A 68 -13.84 -14.39 -6.49
C VAL A 68 -12.37 -14.75 -6.27
N ILE A 69 -11.47 -14.30 -7.15
CA ILE A 69 -10.03 -14.54 -7.04
C ILE A 69 -9.46 -13.72 -5.89
N TRP A 70 -9.84 -12.44 -5.80
CA TRP A 70 -9.47 -11.60 -4.67
C TRP A 70 -9.86 -12.23 -3.33
N SER A 71 -11.10 -12.72 -3.21
CA SER A 71 -11.57 -13.38 -1.99
C SER A 71 -10.75 -14.62 -1.61
N GLY A 72 -10.14 -15.30 -2.58
CA GLY A 72 -9.27 -16.46 -2.32
C GLY A 72 -7.92 -16.08 -1.69
N ILE A 73 -7.41 -14.88 -1.94
CA ILE A 73 -6.07 -14.46 -1.47
C ILE A 73 -6.12 -13.42 -0.34
N ALA A 74 -7.20 -12.65 -0.24
CA ALA A 74 -7.27 -11.46 0.61
C ALA A 74 -7.04 -11.77 2.09
N ASP A 75 -7.65 -12.83 2.62
CA ASP A 75 -7.54 -13.12 4.05
C ASP A 75 -6.15 -13.65 4.45
N CYS A 76 -5.56 -14.50 3.60
CA CYS A 76 -4.18 -14.96 3.80
C CYS A 76 -3.19 -13.79 3.76
N ALA A 77 -3.29 -12.91 2.76
CA ALA A 77 -2.46 -11.71 2.68
C ALA A 77 -2.65 -10.79 3.90
N ARG A 78 -3.90 -10.59 4.35
CA ARG A 78 -4.21 -9.78 5.54
C ARG A 78 -3.53 -10.32 6.79
N LEU A 79 -3.61 -11.63 7.01
CA LEU A 79 -3.04 -12.28 8.19
C LEU A 79 -1.52 -12.12 8.21
N GLU A 80 -0.87 -12.51 7.12
CA GLU A 80 0.60 -12.43 7.00
C GLU A 80 1.11 -10.98 7.14
N PHE A 81 0.47 -10.03 6.45
CA PHE A 81 0.86 -8.62 6.53
C PHE A 81 0.69 -8.09 7.95
N ASN A 82 -0.41 -8.41 8.61
CA ASN A 82 -0.65 -7.93 9.98
C ASN A 82 0.31 -8.55 11.00
N ASP A 83 0.73 -9.79 10.83
CA ASP A 83 1.71 -10.41 11.73
C ASP A 83 3.09 -9.73 11.59
N ARG A 84 3.47 -9.38 10.36
CA ARG A 84 4.68 -8.57 10.12
C ARG A 84 4.58 -7.15 10.64
N LEU A 85 3.44 -6.49 10.47
CA LEU A 85 3.21 -5.14 11.01
C LEU A 85 3.27 -5.14 12.54
N LYS A 86 2.67 -6.13 13.21
CA LYS A 86 2.80 -6.31 14.67
C LYS A 86 4.25 -6.49 15.10
N ALA A 87 5.01 -7.35 14.40
CA ALA A 87 6.42 -7.58 14.70
C ALA A 87 7.24 -6.28 14.54
N ALA A 88 6.88 -5.43 13.58
CA ALA A 88 7.46 -4.11 13.36
C ALA A 88 6.91 -3.00 14.28
N LYS A 89 5.98 -3.32 15.20
CA LYS A 89 5.27 -2.35 16.06
C LYS A 89 4.53 -1.26 15.28
N ALA A 90 4.06 -1.59 14.08
CA ALA A 90 3.23 -0.74 13.24
C ALA A 90 1.74 -1.05 13.43
N HIS A 91 0.87 -0.13 13.02
CA HIS A 91 -0.57 -0.37 13.00
C HIS A 91 -0.93 -1.42 11.95
N THR A 92 -1.83 -2.33 12.32
CA THR A 92 -2.37 -3.37 11.44
C THR A 92 -3.48 -2.83 10.54
N GLY A 93 -3.62 -3.40 9.35
CA GLY A 93 -4.63 -3.03 8.35
C GLY A 93 -5.80 -4.02 8.24
N ARG A 94 -6.86 -3.57 7.55
CA ARG A 94 -7.98 -4.41 7.11
C ARG A 94 -8.39 -4.02 5.70
N TRP A 95 -8.84 -4.99 4.91
CA TRP A 95 -9.45 -4.70 3.60
C TRP A 95 -10.84 -4.09 3.78
N HIS A 96 -11.17 -3.09 2.98
CA HIS A 96 -12.50 -2.50 2.92
C HIS A 96 -12.83 -2.07 1.49
N THR A 97 -14.10 -1.81 1.21
CA THR A 97 -14.50 -1.17 -0.06
C THR A 97 -13.91 0.23 -0.17
N GLY A 98 -13.60 0.66 -1.39
CA GLY A 98 -12.82 1.86 -1.65
C GLY A 98 -11.34 1.52 -1.77
N THR A 99 -10.48 2.44 -1.33
CA THR A 99 -9.03 2.32 -1.44
C THR A 99 -8.42 1.98 -0.09
N THR A 100 -7.71 0.86 -0.02
CA THR A 100 -6.84 0.53 1.11
C THR A 100 -5.38 0.74 0.69
N LEU A 101 -4.60 1.44 1.50
CA LEU A 101 -3.19 1.70 1.23
C LEU A 101 -2.30 0.58 1.77
N VAL A 102 -1.26 0.25 1.02
CA VAL A 102 -0.32 -0.82 1.36
C VAL A 102 1.10 -0.31 1.19
N ASP A 103 1.97 -0.63 2.17
CA ASP A 103 3.40 -0.40 2.06
C ASP A 103 3.96 -0.96 0.74
N ARG A 104 4.99 -0.30 0.21
CA ARG A 104 5.58 -0.64 -1.08
C ARG A 104 6.04 -2.09 -1.18
N LEU A 105 6.66 -2.65 -0.13
CA LEU A 105 7.16 -4.02 -0.16
C LEU A 105 5.99 -5.02 -0.09
N LEU A 106 5.05 -4.79 0.82
CA LEU A 106 3.85 -5.63 0.96
C LEU A 106 3.00 -5.62 -0.32
N GLY A 107 2.89 -4.48 -1.00
CA GLY A 107 2.17 -4.35 -2.26
C GLY A 107 2.78 -5.16 -3.41
N LYS A 108 4.11 -5.26 -3.47
CA LYS A 108 4.80 -6.12 -4.45
C LYS A 108 4.57 -7.60 -4.18
N GLU A 109 4.63 -8.00 -2.91
CA GLU A 109 4.32 -9.37 -2.52
C GLU A 109 2.86 -9.73 -2.82
N LEU A 110 1.93 -8.79 -2.62
CA LEU A 110 0.53 -8.96 -3.01
C LEU A 110 0.37 -9.16 -4.52
N CYS A 111 1.16 -8.44 -5.34
CA CYS A 111 1.14 -8.64 -6.80
C CYS A 111 1.61 -10.04 -7.19
N VAL A 112 2.67 -10.55 -6.56
CA VAL A 112 3.15 -11.93 -6.81
C VAL A 112 2.08 -12.94 -6.44
N LEU A 113 1.44 -12.79 -5.28
CA LEU A 113 0.35 -13.67 -4.85
C LEU A 113 -0.86 -13.62 -5.80
N ALA A 114 -1.13 -12.46 -6.39
CA ALA A 114 -2.24 -12.26 -7.30
C ALA A 114 -1.99 -12.78 -8.73
N TRP A 115 -0.73 -13.02 -9.11
CA TRP A 115 -0.35 -13.60 -10.40
C TRP A 115 -0.11 -15.11 -10.35
N ALA A 116 0.02 -15.70 -9.17
CA ALA A 116 0.19 -17.14 -8.95
C ALA A 116 -1.09 -17.92 -9.27
#